data_AF-A0A2V9ZYE8-F1
#
_entry.id   AF-A0A2V9ZYE8-F1
#
_cell.length_a   1.000
_cell.length_b   1.000
_cell.length_c   1.000
_cell.angle_alpha   90.00
_cell.angle_beta   90.00
_cell.angle_gamma   90.00
#
_symmetry.space_group_name_H-M   'P 1'
#
loop_
_entity.id
_entity.type
_entity.pdbx_description
1 polymer ?
#
loop_
_entity_poly.entity_id
_entity_poly.type
_entity_poly.pdbx_seq_one_letter_code
_entity_poly.pdbx_strand_id
1 'polypeptide(L)'
;MKSTGKLRNSANGACLSCHADHEQLQNWSSGAHQSHNVRCIDCHKAHAAETTLATRRQQNEACSSCHRKQEAEGRLPYHHPVREAKMSCADCHDPHGGTAANNLRASNLNDLCFQCHAEYQGPFTFQHAPVVESCTKCHTSHGSMQRSLLAVSQPTLCLQCHAGHHNGSGIPLLNGCTSCHSSIHGTDIPSATGGSVFMDK
;
A
#
# COMPACT_ATOMS: atom_id res chain seq x y z
N MET A 1 13.00 32.92 -1.37
CA MET A 1 11.67 33.43 -1.80
C MET A 1 11.60 33.68 -3.32
N LYS A 2 11.83 32.67 -4.18
CA LYS A 2 11.75 32.82 -5.65
C LYS A 2 10.90 31.74 -6.36
N SER A 3 10.24 30.82 -5.66
CA SER A 3 9.47 29.73 -6.31
C SER A 3 7.98 30.05 -6.58
N THR A 4 7.40 31.05 -5.92
CA THR A 4 5.96 31.38 -6.03
C THR A 4 5.55 31.88 -7.42
N GLY A 5 6.45 32.57 -8.14
CA GLY A 5 6.18 33.05 -9.50
C GLY A 5 6.10 31.93 -10.56
N LYS A 6 6.79 30.80 -10.35
CA LYS A 6 6.83 29.71 -11.33
C LYS A 6 5.56 28.84 -11.30
N LEU A 7 4.89 28.78 -10.14
CA LEU A 7 3.61 28.05 -9.98
C LEU A 7 2.44 28.83 -10.60
N ARG A 8 2.42 30.17 -10.51
CA ARG A 8 1.37 31.02 -11.09
C ARG A 8 1.27 30.95 -12.63
N ASN A 9 2.38 30.68 -13.32
CA ASN A 9 2.43 30.53 -14.79
C ASN A 9 2.40 29.05 -15.25
N SER A 10 2.14 28.11 -14.35
CA SER A 10 1.93 26.70 -14.69
C SER A 10 0.49 26.44 -15.11
N ALA A 11 0.21 25.30 -15.74
CA ALA A 11 -1.15 24.89 -16.10
C ALA A 11 -2.14 24.87 -14.91
N ASN A 12 -1.62 24.81 -13.67
CA ASN A 12 -2.38 24.81 -12.42
C ASN A 12 -2.40 26.17 -11.70
N GLY A 13 -1.69 27.17 -12.23
CA GLY A 13 -1.44 28.45 -11.55
C GLY A 13 -2.68 29.25 -11.19
N ALA A 14 -3.73 29.19 -12.02
CA ALA A 14 -5.02 29.81 -11.74
C ALA A 14 -5.76 29.15 -10.56
N CYS A 15 -5.62 27.84 -10.39
CA CYS A 15 -6.21 27.13 -9.26
C CYS A 15 -5.39 27.42 -7.99
N LEU A 16 -4.07 27.34 -8.09
CA LEU A 16 -3.14 27.53 -6.97
C LEU A 16 -3.07 28.97 -6.49
N SER A 17 -3.47 29.97 -7.28
CA SER A 17 -3.53 31.36 -6.79
C SER A 17 -4.53 31.56 -5.64
N CYS A 18 -5.51 30.67 -5.51
CA CYS A 18 -6.51 30.70 -4.44
C CYS A 18 -6.47 29.45 -3.55
N HIS A 19 -6.12 28.28 -4.09
CA HIS A 19 -6.15 27.02 -3.34
C HIS A 19 -4.80 26.59 -2.75
N ALA A 20 -3.70 27.32 -2.97
CA ALA A 20 -2.37 26.87 -2.52
C ALA A 20 -2.25 26.67 -1.00
N ASP A 21 -3.08 27.33 -0.19
CA ASP A 21 -3.03 27.25 1.27
C ASP A 21 -3.80 26.05 1.86
N HIS A 22 -4.47 25.24 1.03
CA HIS A 22 -5.10 24.00 1.52
C HIS A 22 -4.04 23.03 2.03
N GLU A 23 -4.32 22.39 3.17
CA GLU A 23 -3.44 21.39 3.79
C GLU A 23 -3.03 20.28 2.82
N GLN A 24 -3.98 19.81 2.00
CA GLN A 24 -3.73 18.75 1.02
C GLN A 24 -2.77 19.20 -0.10
N LEU A 25 -2.55 20.50 -0.31
CA LEU A 25 -1.71 21.02 -1.38
C LEU A 25 -0.32 21.48 -0.92
N GLN A 26 0.01 21.32 0.37
CA GLN A 26 1.29 21.74 0.94
C GLN A 26 2.49 21.14 0.19
N ASN A 27 2.37 19.90 -0.25
CA ASN A 27 3.41 19.16 -0.95
C ASN A 27 3.23 19.10 -2.48
N TRP A 28 2.20 19.77 -3.02
CA TRP A 28 1.88 19.74 -4.45
C TRP A 28 3.08 20.11 -5.32
N SER A 29 3.81 21.15 -4.92
CA SER A 29 4.94 21.67 -5.70
C SER A 29 6.08 20.65 -5.91
N SER A 30 6.21 19.66 -5.02
CA SER A 30 7.18 18.56 -5.08
C SER A 30 6.56 17.21 -5.45
N GLY A 31 5.25 17.14 -5.61
CA GLY A 31 4.53 15.90 -5.89
C GLY A 31 4.75 15.39 -7.32
N ALA A 32 4.63 14.08 -7.50
CA ALA A 32 4.80 13.44 -8.81
C ALA A 32 3.81 13.95 -9.87
N HIS A 33 2.56 14.20 -9.50
CA HIS A 33 1.57 14.72 -10.47
C HIS A 33 1.97 16.10 -10.99
N GLN A 34 2.48 16.98 -10.14
CA GLN A 34 2.98 18.29 -10.56
C GLN A 34 4.24 18.17 -11.42
N SER A 35 5.20 17.30 -11.08
CA SER A 35 6.43 17.13 -11.87
C SER A 35 6.14 16.55 -13.27
N HIS A 36 5.03 15.84 -13.42
CA HIS A 36 4.53 15.32 -14.68
C HIS A 36 3.47 16.21 -15.36
N ASN A 37 3.28 17.45 -14.89
CA ASN A 37 2.34 18.44 -15.44
C ASN A 37 0.87 17.98 -15.49
N VAL A 38 0.46 17.10 -14.58
CA VAL A 38 -0.95 16.73 -14.41
C VAL A 38 -1.70 17.96 -13.93
N ARG A 39 -2.83 18.27 -14.58
CA ARG A 39 -3.62 19.46 -14.28
C ARG A 39 -4.68 19.15 -13.25
N CYS A 40 -5.03 20.14 -12.42
CA CYS A 40 -6.13 20.00 -11.46
C CYS A 40 -7.42 19.51 -12.14
N ILE A 41 -7.70 20.04 -13.34
CA ILE A 41 -8.90 19.74 -14.13
C ILE A 41 -8.87 18.38 -14.84
N ASP A 42 -7.74 17.67 -14.82
CA ASP A 42 -7.68 16.29 -15.34
C ASP A 42 -8.38 15.32 -14.37
N CYS A 43 -8.56 15.72 -13.11
CA CYS A 43 -9.31 14.97 -12.10
C CYS A 43 -10.53 15.74 -11.56
N HIS A 44 -10.41 17.05 -11.35
CA HIS A 44 -11.45 17.88 -10.75
C HIS A 44 -12.34 18.58 -11.78
N LYS A 45 -13.58 18.88 -11.41
CA LYS A 45 -14.52 19.67 -12.23
C LYS A 45 -14.69 21.06 -11.60
N ALA A 46 -14.18 22.10 -12.26
CA ALA A 46 -14.19 23.47 -11.72
C ALA A 46 -15.58 24.15 -11.71
N HIS A 47 -16.51 23.71 -12.56
CA HIS A 47 -17.85 24.30 -12.72
C HIS A 47 -18.98 23.33 -12.39
N ALA A 48 -18.76 22.45 -11.41
CA ALA A 48 -19.77 21.55 -10.88
C ALA A 48 -20.17 21.99 -9.46
N ALA A 49 -21.42 21.71 -9.07
CA ALA A 49 -21.91 21.97 -7.71
C ALA A 49 -21.06 21.25 -6.64
N GLU A 50 -20.45 20.12 -6.99
CA GLU A 50 -19.36 19.50 -6.26
C GLU A 50 -18.09 19.43 -7.13
N THR A 51 -17.01 20.05 -6.66
CA THR A 51 -15.71 20.11 -7.33
C THR A 51 -14.80 18.93 -6.98
N THR A 52 -15.19 18.13 -5.99
CA THR A 52 -14.46 16.95 -5.52
C THR A 52 -15.00 15.68 -6.17
N LEU A 53 -14.15 14.66 -6.24
CA LEU A 53 -14.57 13.33 -6.65
C LEU A 53 -15.41 12.73 -5.52
N ALA A 54 -16.72 12.99 -5.60
CA ALA A 54 -17.71 12.77 -4.54
C ALA A 54 -17.78 11.32 -4.03
N THR A 55 -17.43 10.36 -4.89
CA THR A 55 -17.50 8.93 -4.57
C THR A 55 -16.17 8.23 -4.76
N ARG A 56 -15.91 7.16 -3.98
CA ARG A 56 -14.75 6.28 -4.16
C ARG A 56 -14.64 5.74 -5.58
N ARG A 57 -15.79 5.45 -6.23
CA ARG A 57 -15.83 5.02 -7.64
C ARG A 57 -15.27 6.08 -8.58
N GLN A 58 -15.74 7.33 -8.47
CA GLN A 58 -15.23 8.43 -9.29
C GLN A 58 -13.74 8.69 -9.04
N GLN A 59 -13.29 8.57 -7.78
CA GLN A 59 -11.86 8.65 -7.44
C GLN A 59 -11.05 7.58 -8.17
N ASN A 60 -11.48 6.33 -8.07
CA ASN A 60 -10.78 5.20 -8.67
C ASN A 60 -10.76 5.25 -10.21
N GLU A 61 -11.85 5.72 -10.82
CA GLU A 61 -11.94 5.93 -12.27
C GLU A 61 -11.00 7.06 -12.75
N ALA A 62 -10.88 8.15 -11.98
CA ALA A 62 -9.94 9.21 -12.30
C ALA A 62 -8.49 8.71 -12.26
N CYS A 63 -8.11 7.96 -11.22
CA CYS A 63 -6.78 7.39 -11.10
C CYS A 63 -6.49 6.37 -12.21
N SER A 64 -7.42 5.46 -12.49
CA SER A 64 -7.23 4.37 -13.45
C SER A 64 -7.16 4.85 -14.91
N SER A 65 -7.63 6.07 -15.21
CA SER A 65 -7.47 6.67 -16.54
C SER A 65 -6.01 6.68 -17.01
N CYS A 66 -5.06 6.90 -16.09
CA CYS A 66 -3.62 6.86 -16.32
C CYS A 66 -2.92 5.65 -15.67
N HIS A 67 -3.33 5.25 -14.45
CA HIS A 67 -2.69 4.16 -13.68
C HIS A 67 -3.21 2.77 -14.07
N ARG A 68 -3.07 2.42 -15.35
CA ARG A 68 -3.59 1.17 -15.95
C ARG A 68 -2.98 -0.10 -15.35
N LYS A 69 -1.71 -0.03 -14.92
CA LYS A 69 -1.04 -1.15 -14.26
C LYS A 69 -1.74 -1.49 -12.94
N GLN A 70 -1.95 -0.50 -12.08
CA GLN A 70 -2.61 -0.68 -10.78
C GLN A 70 -4.07 -1.09 -10.95
N GLU A 71 -4.76 -0.56 -11.97
CA GLU A 71 -6.10 -1.01 -12.35
C GLU A 71 -6.13 -2.50 -12.72
N ALA A 72 -5.14 -2.99 -13.46
CA ALA A 72 -5.01 -4.40 -13.81
C ALA A 72 -4.68 -5.27 -12.59
N GLU A 73 -3.78 -4.82 -11.71
CA GLU A 73 -3.48 -5.49 -10.44
C GLU A 73 -4.73 -5.60 -9.56
N GLY A 74 -5.51 -4.53 -9.44
CA GLY A 74 -6.79 -4.51 -8.70
C GLY A 74 -7.92 -5.35 -9.33
N ARG A 75 -7.67 -6.01 -10.47
CA ARG A 75 -8.57 -7.01 -11.08
C ARG A 75 -8.14 -8.45 -10.85
N LEU A 76 -6.97 -8.67 -10.26
CA LEU A 76 -6.50 -10.01 -9.91
C LEU A 76 -7.42 -10.65 -8.86
N PRO A 77 -7.41 -11.99 -8.70
CA PRO A 77 -8.33 -12.68 -7.80
C PRO A 77 -8.24 -12.26 -6.33
N TYR A 78 -7.06 -11.82 -5.89
CA TYR A 78 -6.84 -11.30 -4.55
C TYR A 78 -6.34 -9.87 -4.65
N HIS A 79 -7.13 -8.92 -4.17
CA HIS A 79 -6.91 -7.48 -4.26
C HIS A 79 -7.56 -6.79 -3.05
N HIS A 80 -7.11 -5.59 -2.72
CA HIS A 80 -7.91 -4.72 -1.85
C HIS A 80 -9.18 -4.29 -2.60
N PRO A 81 -10.32 -4.07 -1.91
CA PRO A 81 -11.64 -3.91 -2.54
C PRO A 81 -11.87 -2.52 -3.17
N VAL A 82 -10.90 -2.05 -3.95
CA VAL A 82 -10.89 -0.78 -4.71
C VAL A 82 -11.84 -0.89 -5.91
N ARG A 83 -11.83 -2.02 -6.63
CA ARG A 83 -12.72 -2.25 -7.79
C ARG A 83 -14.19 -2.29 -7.37
N GLU A 84 -14.47 -2.82 -6.18
CA GLU A 84 -15.79 -2.88 -5.56
C GLU A 84 -16.22 -1.53 -4.95
N ALA A 85 -15.37 -0.49 -5.06
CA ALA A 85 -15.58 0.86 -4.52
C ALA A 85 -15.83 0.89 -2.99
N LYS A 86 -15.36 -0.13 -2.25
CA LYS A 86 -15.34 -0.13 -0.79
C LYS A 86 -14.13 0.64 -0.25
N MET A 87 -13.08 0.72 -1.05
CA MET A 87 -11.89 1.55 -0.82
C MET A 87 -11.58 2.39 -2.07
N SER A 88 -10.77 3.43 -1.92
CA SER A 88 -10.20 4.18 -3.02
C SER A 88 -8.68 4.23 -2.97
N CYS A 89 -8.07 4.62 -4.08
CA CYS A 89 -6.63 4.88 -4.13
C CYS A 89 -6.19 5.91 -3.08
N ALA A 90 -7.08 6.87 -2.76
CA ALA A 90 -6.83 7.95 -1.79
C ALA A 90 -6.87 7.48 -0.32
N ASP A 91 -7.38 6.28 -0.06
CA ASP A 91 -7.29 5.66 1.28
C ASP A 91 -5.84 5.25 1.60
N CYS A 92 -4.95 5.17 0.60
CA CYS A 92 -3.53 4.83 0.76
C CYS A 92 -2.57 5.93 0.28
N HIS A 93 -2.89 6.55 -0.85
CA HIS A 93 -2.05 7.56 -1.51
C HIS A 93 -2.63 8.97 -1.33
N ASP A 94 -1.77 9.96 -1.27
CA ASP A 94 -2.15 11.36 -1.43
C ASP A 94 -1.83 11.80 -2.87
N PRO A 95 -2.84 11.99 -3.74
CA PRO A 95 -2.64 12.40 -5.13
C PRO A 95 -2.06 13.82 -5.25
N HIS A 96 -2.01 14.58 -4.17
CA HIS A 96 -1.45 15.92 -4.14
C HIS A 96 -0.01 15.97 -3.62
N GLY A 97 0.60 14.82 -3.29
CA GLY A 97 1.99 14.72 -2.86
C GLY A 97 2.15 14.23 -1.43
N GLY A 98 1.93 12.94 -1.20
CA GLY A 98 2.19 12.33 0.10
C GLY A 98 3.66 12.47 0.52
N THR A 99 3.90 12.55 1.83
CA THR A 99 5.25 12.79 2.39
C THR A 99 6.17 11.57 2.33
N ALA A 100 5.59 10.37 2.17
CA ALA A 100 6.34 9.12 2.08
C ALA A 100 6.51 8.64 0.64
N ALA A 101 7.43 7.68 0.44
CA ALA A 101 7.67 7.06 -0.85
C ALA A 101 6.37 6.59 -1.52
N ASN A 102 6.27 6.73 -2.84
CA ASN A 102 5.05 6.47 -3.62
C ASN A 102 3.85 7.35 -3.22
N ASN A 103 4.09 8.54 -2.65
CA ASN A 103 3.06 9.49 -2.23
C ASN A 103 2.06 8.88 -1.24
N LEU A 104 2.51 8.07 -0.27
CA LEU A 104 1.60 7.52 0.73
C LEU A 104 1.13 8.64 1.68
N ARG A 105 -0.11 8.51 2.17
CA ARG A 105 -0.75 9.47 3.10
C ARG A 105 -0.21 9.40 4.54
N ALA A 106 0.56 8.36 4.85
CA ALA A 106 1.17 8.14 6.17
C ALA A 106 2.70 8.34 6.09
N SER A 107 3.34 8.43 7.25
CA SER A 107 4.78 8.67 7.36
C SER A 107 5.63 7.51 6.80
N ASN A 108 5.11 6.28 6.84
CA ASN A 108 5.72 5.12 6.20
C ASN A 108 4.65 4.08 5.82
N LEU A 109 5.07 3.04 5.11
CA LEU A 109 4.21 1.99 4.59
C LEU A 109 3.55 1.14 5.68
N ASN A 110 4.30 0.75 6.72
CA ASN A 110 3.77 -0.12 7.77
C ASN A 110 2.71 0.61 8.60
N ASP A 111 2.98 1.86 8.98
CA ASP A 111 2.00 2.70 9.67
C ASP A 111 0.72 2.88 8.87
N LEU A 112 0.82 2.97 7.54
CA LEU A 112 -0.36 2.99 6.68
C LEU A 112 -1.15 1.68 6.77
N CYS A 113 -0.47 0.53 6.69
CA CYS A 113 -1.11 -0.78 6.79
C CYS A 113 -1.82 -0.94 8.14
N PHE A 114 -1.20 -0.49 9.23
CA PHE A 114 -1.74 -0.61 10.59
C PHE A 114 -2.96 0.27 10.88
N GLN A 115 -3.25 1.28 10.04
CA GLN A 115 -4.51 2.04 10.14
C GLN A 115 -5.75 1.15 9.97
N CYS A 116 -5.62 0.02 9.26
CA CYS A 116 -6.67 -0.97 9.10
C CYS A 116 -6.31 -2.33 9.70
N HIS A 117 -5.02 -2.71 9.67
CA HIS A 117 -4.52 -4.01 10.11
C HIS A 117 -3.76 -3.91 11.45
N ALA A 118 -4.38 -3.28 12.44
CA ALA A 118 -3.78 -3.03 13.75
C ALA A 118 -3.37 -4.33 14.48
N GLU A 119 -3.98 -5.46 14.14
CA GLU A 119 -3.68 -6.77 14.72
C GLU A 119 -2.25 -7.27 14.43
N TYR A 120 -1.57 -6.70 13.43
CA TYR A 120 -0.17 -7.03 13.10
C TYR A 120 0.81 -5.94 13.57
N GLN A 121 0.31 -4.91 14.25
CA GLN A 121 1.14 -3.86 14.80
C GLN A 121 1.83 -4.36 16.07
N GLY A 122 3.15 -4.51 16.01
CA GLY A 122 3.98 -4.85 17.15
C GLY A 122 4.15 -3.69 18.16
N PRO A 123 5.04 -3.85 19.16
CA PRO A 123 6.03 -4.91 19.26
C PRO A 123 5.42 -6.21 19.83
N PHE A 124 5.62 -7.32 19.12
CA PHE A 124 5.42 -8.66 19.68
C PHE A 124 6.68 -9.11 20.41
N THR A 125 6.54 -10.02 21.37
CA THR A 125 7.66 -10.67 22.06
C THR A 125 8.51 -11.47 21.07
N PHE A 126 7.85 -12.12 20.10
CA PHE A 126 8.49 -12.89 19.05
C PHE A 126 8.06 -12.34 17.68
N GLN A 127 8.94 -11.58 17.03
CA GLN A 127 8.65 -10.89 15.78
C GLN A 127 9.30 -11.60 14.59
N HIS A 128 8.58 -11.66 13.47
CA HIS A 128 9.18 -12.04 12.21
C HIS A 128 9.85 -10.81 11.58
N ALA A 129 11.18 -10.78 11.54
CA ALA A 129 11.95 -9.59 11.14
C ALA A 129 11.45 -8.91 9.83
N PRO A 130 11.12 -9.64 8.74
CA PRO A 130 10.61 -9.03 7.52
C PRO A 130 9.32 -8.20 7.70
N VAL A 131 8.47 -8.55 8.66
CA VAL A 131 7.20 -7.85 8.93
C VAL A 131 7.45 -6.49 9.56
N VAL A 132 8.42 -6.43 10.47
CA VAL A 132 8.85 -5.17 11.11
C VAL A 132 9.49 -4.23 10.09
N GLU A 133 10.24 -4.78 9.15
CA GLU A 133 10.95 -4.01 8.14
C GLU A 133 10.01 -3.47 7.03
N SER A 134 9.15 -4.32 6.46
CA SER A 134 8.14 -3.89 5.48
C SER A 134 7.14 -4.99 5.14
N CYS A 135 5.85 -4.67 5.20
CA CYS A 135 4.78 -5.58 4.75
C CYS A 135 4.96 -6.05 3.28
N THR A 136 5.56 -5.22 2.42
CA THR A 136 5.73 -5.53 0.99
C THR A 136 6.90 -6.45 0.68
N LYS A 137 7.65 -6.91 1.69
CA LYS A 137 8.60 -8.02 1.50
C LYS A 137 7.89 -9.32 1.13
N CYS A 138 6.64 -9.48 1.58
CA CYS A 138 5.82 -10.66 1.31
C CYS A 138 4.56 -10.35 0.51
N HIS A 139 4.00 -9.15 0.67
CA HIS A 139 2.71 -8.78 0.06
C HIS A 139 2.84 -7.81 -1.12
N THR A 140 1.92 -7.91 -2.08
CA THR A 140 1.67 -6.89 -3.10
C THR A 140 0.43 -6.09 -2.73
N SER A 141 0.57 -4.77 -2.56
CA SER A 141 -0.51 -3.94 -1.99
C SER A 141 -1.73 -3.77 -2.91
N HIS A 142 -1.61 -3.93 -4.23
CA HIS A 142 -2.73 -3.71 -5.16
C HIS A 142 -3.47 -5.00 -5.52
N GLY A 143 -2.73 -6.09 -5.77
CA GLY A 143 -3.32 -7.36 -6.14
C GLY A 143 -2.29 -8.46 -6.39
N SER A 144 -2.72 -9.71 -6.30
CA SER A 144 -1.93 -10.92 -6.57
C SER A 144 -2.80 -12.05 -7.12
N MET A 145 -2.16 -12.97 -7.84
CA MET A 145 -2.73 -14.28 -8.17
C MET A 145 -2.73 -15.22 -6.96
N GLN A 146 -1.95 -14.92 -5.92
CA GLN A 146 -1.81 -15.71 -4.72
C GLN A 146 -2.70 -15.17 -3.59
N ARG A 147 -3.29 -16.09 -2.82
CA ARG A 147 -4.10 -15.79 -1.63
C ARG A 147 -3.35 -14.84 -0.70
N SER A 148 -4.10 -14.00 -0.01
CA SER A 148 -3.55 -13.02 0.95
C SER A 148 -2.54 -12.06 0.33
N LEU A 149 -2.70 -11.73 -0.96
CA LEU A 149 -1.86 -10.75 -1.65
C LEU A 149 -0.37 -11.12 -1.66
N LEU A 150 0.00 -12.40 -1.61
CA LEU A 150 1.42 -12.76 -1.56
C LEU A 150 2.12 -12.46 -2.90
N ALA A 151 3.34 -11.92 -2.86
CA ALA A 151 4.16 -11.69 -4.05
C ALA A 151 4.59 -12.99 -4.73
N VAL A 152 4.72 -14.07 -3.96
CA VAL A 152 5.11 -15.40 -4.42
C VAL A 152 4.27 -16.45 -3.68
N SER A 153 3.95 -17.56 -4.35
CA SER A 153 3.20 -18.64 -3.71
C SER A 153 4.03 -19.36 -2.64
N GLN A 154 3.35 -19.87 -1.62
CA GLN A 154 3.96 -20.85 -0.71
C GLN A 154 4.16 -22.19 -1.44
N PRO A 155 5.19 -22.98 -1.09
CA PRO A 155 6.20 -22.70 -0.04
C PRO A 155 7.35 -21.78 -0.51
N THR A 156 7.44 -21.48 -1.81
CA THR A 156 8.57 -20.76 -2.42
C THR A 156 8.87 -19.44 -1.73
N LEU A 157 7.85 -18.66 -1.34
CA LEU A 157 8.05 -17.41 -0.59
C LEU A 157 8.91 -17.60 0.66
N CYS A 158 8.59 -18.62 1.47
CA CYS A 158 9.28 -18.89 2.72
C CYS A 158 10.71 -19.42 2.48
N LEU A 159 10.86 -20.24 1.44
CA LEU A 159 12.14 -20.85 1.07
C LEU A 159 13.15 -19.87 0.46
N GLN A 160 12.76 -18.61 0.21
CA GLN A 160 13.70 -17.54 -0.15
C GLN A 160 14.63 -17.17 1.02
N CYS A 161 14.22 -17.44 2.26
CA CYS A 161 15.01 -17.14 3.46
C CYS A 161 15.23 -18.35 4.36
N HIS A 162 14.31 -19.31 4.39
CA HIS A 162 14.39 -20.49 5.26
C HIS A 162 14.83 -21.73 4.50
N ALA A 163 15.67 -22.55 5.14
CA ALA A 163 15.90 -23.91 4.69
C ALA A 163 14.62 -24.75 4.88
N GLY A 164 14.24 -25.51 3.85
CA GLY A 164 13.06 -26.36 3.90
C GLY A 164 13.22 -27.49 4.93
N HIS A 165 12.16 -27.80 5.66
CA HIS A 165 12.10 -28.92 6.59
C HIS A 165 10.76 -29.65 6.48
N HIS A 166 10.75 -30.93 6.83
CA HIS A 166 9.54 -31.74 6.95
C HIS A 166 9.68 -32.70 8.14
N ASN A 167 8.57 -33.04 8.79
CA ASN A 167 8.55 -33.87 10.00
C ASN A 167 8.58 -35.39 9.69
N GLY A 168 9.30 -35.81 8.65
CA GLY A 168 9.45 -37.24 8.28
C GLY A 168 8.18 -37.93 7.78
N SER A 169 7.02 -37.27 7.81
CA SER A 169 5.77 -37.77 7.24
C SER A 169 5.80 -37.45 5.74
N GLY A 170 6.11 -38.44 4.90
CA GLY A 170 6.36 -38.31 3.44
C GLY A 170 5.18 -37.83 2.58
N ILE A 171 4.40 -36.85 3.05
CA ILE A 171 3.39 -36.16 2.27
C ILE A 171 4.08 -34.94 1.63
N PRO A 172 3.85 -34.67 0.33
CA PRO A 172 4.38 -33.45 -0.27
C PRO A 172 3.82 -32.24 0.48
N LEU A 173 4.54 -31.12 0.48
CA LEU A 173 4.16 -29.82 1.09
C LEU A 173 2.88 -29.19 0.46
N LEU A 174 1.85 -29.99 0.15
CA LEU A 174 0.56 -29.56 -0.38
C LEU A 174 -0.17 -28.62 0.61
N ASN A 175 0.06 -28.81 1.90
CA ASN A 175 -0.47 -27.95 2.96
C ASN A 175 0.64 -26.96 3.33
N GLY A 176 0.60 -25.76 2.75
CA GLY A 176 1.66 -24.75 2.83
C GLY A 176 2.22 -24.49 4.23
N CYS A 177 3.35 -23.79 4.31
CA CYS A 177 4.12 -23.60 5.55
C CYS A 177 3.28 -23.12 6.75
N THR A 178 2.25 -22.31 6.48
CA THR A 178 1.37 -21.74 7.51
C THR A 178 0.38 -22.71 8.15
N SER A 179 0.27 -23.95 7.65
CA SER A 179 -0.53 -24.98 8.32
C SER A 179 0.06 -25.39 9.68
N CYS A 180 1.40 -25.31 9.82
CA CYS A 180 2.09 -25.52 11.09
C CYS A 180 2.64 -24.22 11.67
N HIS A 181 3.12 -23.31 10.81
CA HIS A 181 3.67 -22.01 11.19
C HIS A 181 2.61 -20.92 11.08
N SER A 182 1.63 -20.90 11.97
CA SER A 182 0.50 -19.96 11.86
C SER A 182 0.82 -18.53 12.30
N SER A 183 1.79 -18.33 13.20
CA SER A 183 2.15 -17.02 13.77
C SER A 183 3.24 -16.27 12.98
N ILE A 184 3.13 -16.20 11.64
CA ILE A 184 4.15 -15.59 10.76
C ILE A 184 4.26 -14.06 10.86
N HIS A 185 3.27 -13.38 11.44
CA HIS A 185 3.28 -11.92 11.65
C HIS A 185 3.83 -11.50 13.01
N GLY A 186 4.21 -12.47 13.84
CA GLY A 186 4.64 -12.27 15.21
C GLY A 186 3.60 -12.72 16.23
N THR A 187 4.04 -12.96 17.47
CA THR A 187 3.20 -13.43 18.57
C THR A 187 3.84 -13.10 19.92
N ASP A 188 3.00 -12.88 20.94
CA ASP A 188 3.42 -12.79 22.35
C ASP A 188 3.37 -14.14 23.07
N ILE A 189 2.82 -15.16 22.41
CA ILE A 189 2.68 -16.50 22.97
C ILE A 189 3.96 -17.29 22.65
N PRO A 190 4.69 -17.78 23.66
CA PRO A 190 5.81 -18.68 23.46
C PRO A 190 5.35 -19.95 22.73
N SER A 191 6.20 -20.51 21.88
CA SER A 191 5.89 -21.82 21.29
C SER A 191 5.77 -22.89 22.38
N ALA A 192 5.08 -24.00 22.08
CA ALA A 192 4.89 -25.11 23.02
C ALA A 192 6.22 -25.71 23.55
N THR A 193 7.35 -25.48 22.86
CA THR A 193 8.69 -25.91 23.28
C THR A 193 9.47 -24.81 24.03
N GLY A 194 8.83 -23.69 24.40
CA GLY A 194 9.40 -22.68 25.28
C GLY A 194 10.44 -21.75 24.63
N GLY A 195 10.49 -21.68 23.29
CA GLY A 195 11.38 -20.75 22.58
C GLY A 195 10.74 -20.16 21.33
N SER A 196 11.16 -18.95 20.95
CA SER A 196 11.06 -18.52 19.56
C SER A 196 12.13 -19.23 18.76
N VAL A 197 11.86 -20.46 18.33
CA VAL A 197 12.53 -20.97 17.14
C VAL A 197 11.87 -20.33 15.91
N PHE A 198 11.96 -18.99 15.82
CA PHE A 198 12.24 -18.43 14.50
C PHE A 198 13.60 -19.05 14.19
N MET A 199 13.66 -19.90 13.16
CA MET A 199 14.90 -20.54 12.78
C MET A 199 15.89 -19.45 12.36
N ASP A 200 16.62 -18.93 13.35
CA ASP A 200 17.87 -18.22 13.15
C ASP A 200 18.78 -19.21 12.40
N LYS A 201 19.43 -18.66 11.38
CA LYS A 201 20.30 -19.38 10.44
C LYS A 201 21.29 -20.31 11.14
#